data_AF-A0A3S4UMZ8-F1
#
_entry.id   AF-A0A3S4UMZ8-F1
#
_cell.length_a   1.000
_cell.length_b   1.000
_cell.length_c   1.000
_cell.angle_alpha   90.00
_cell.angle_beta   90.00
_cell.angle_gamma   90.00
#
_symmetry.space_group_name_H-M   'P 1'
#
loop_
_entity.id
_entity.type
_entity.pdbx_description
1 polymer ?
#
loop_
_entity_poly.entity_id
_entity_poly.type
_entity_poly.pdbx_seq_one_letter_code
_entity_poly.pdbx_strand_id
1 'polypeptide(L)'
;MRKILYTTTLISGFCFSQFTCYLPTGEKCTAEQSKGRNLSEVMLNFDKYERMYFEFPKKTTDFVVFKSLSKIPVFLLSTKNDYTKEEVQKNVEEIDFTYYFGQYNSGLKMNLDKLIEEKTGTDIFVTDSMDSPNESKEMNIKGKKLRYMTYSKYGLKLWFEDSILVGYEQL
;
A
#
# COMPACT_ATOMS: atom_id res chain seq x y z
N MET A 1 -3.95 32.00 -29.71
CA MET A 1 -4.17 31.12 -28.54
C MET A 1 -4.15 29.67 -28.99
N ARG A 2 -3.11 28.89 -28.66
CA ARG A 2 -3.02 27.46 -28.95
C ARG A 2 -3.43 26.69 -27.71
N LYS A 3 -4.51 25.90 -27.80
CA LYS A 3 -4.87 24.90 -26.78
C LYS A 3 -3.91 23.71 -26.92
N ILE A 4 -3.12 23.45 -25.89
CA ILE A 4 -2.33 22.22 -25.77
C ILE A 4 -3.24 21.20 -25.09
N LEU A 5 -3.70 20.20 -25.84
CA LEU A 5 -4.30 18.99 -25.28
C LEU A 5 -3.16 18.13 -24.74
N TYR A 6 -3.14 17.89 -23.43
CA TYR A 6 -2.34 16.82 -22.85
C TYR A 6 -3.14 15.52 -23.01
N THR A 7 -2.80 14.73 -24.03
CA THR A 7 -3.22 13.34 -24.13
C THR A 7 -2.52 12.55 -23.03
N THR A 8 -3.30 12.10 -22.06
CA THR A 8 -2.90 11.11 -21.06
C THR A 8 -2.69 9.78 -21.79
N THR A 9 -1.44 9.44 -22.06
CA THR A 9 -1.09 8.11 -22.57
C THR A 9 -1.33 7.09 -21.45
N LEU A 10 -2.48 6.42 -21.51
CA LEU A 10 -2.72 5.18 -20.80
C LEU A 10 -1.64 4.18 -21.21
N ILE A 11 -0.73 3.87 -20.29
CA ILE A 11 0.24 2.78 -20.44
C ILE A 11 -0.56 1.47 -20.40
N SER A 12 -1.11 1.10 -21.56
CA SER A 12 -1.70 -0.20 -21.82
C SER A 12 -0.65 -1.06 -22.50
N GLY A 13 -0.37 -2.22 -21.90
CA GLY A 13 0.42 -3.26 -22.56
C GLY A 13 1.89 -3.36 -22.15
N PHE A 14 2.17 -3.53 -20.85
CA PHE A 14 3.30 -4.41 -20.50
C PHE A 14 2.80 -5.85 -20.53
N CYS A 15 3.06 -6.55 -21.65
CA CYS A 15 3.00 -8.00 -21.69
C CYS A 15 4.27 -8.49 -20.98
N PHE A 16 4.22 -8.64 -19.66
CA PHE A 16 5.41 -9.00 -18.92
C PHE A 16 5.77 -10.47 -19.14
N SER A 17 7.07 -10.69 -19.38
CA SER A 17 7.75 -11.97 -19.21
C SER A 17 7.34 -12.65 -17.90
N GLN A 18 7.41 -13.99 -17.84
CA GLN A 18 7.18 -14.76 -16.60
C GLN A 18 7.82 -14.08 -15.40
N PHE A 19 7.00 -13.50 -14.54
CA PHE A 19 7.47 -12.96 -13.28
C PHE A 19 7.58 -14.09 -12.27
N THR A 20 8.56 -13.97 -11.40
CA THR A 20 8.66 -14.85 -10.23
C THR A 20 8.27 -14.08 -8.98
N CYS A 21 7.31 -14.63 -8.24
CA CYS A 21 6.85 -14.09 -6.97
C CYS A 21 7.57 -14.78 -5.81
N TYR A 22 8.05 -13.98 -4.85
CA TYR A 22 8.68 -14.44 -3.63
C TYR A 22 8.01 -13.84 -2.40
N LEU A 23 7.84 -14.64 -1.35
CA LEU A 23 7.50 -14.14 -0.02
C LEU A 23 8.72 -13.44 0.61
N PRO A 24 8.52 -12.56 1.61
CA PRO A 24 9.62 -11.89 2.31
C PRO A 24 10.59 -12.87 3.00
N THR A 25 10.16 -14.11 3.21
CA THR A 25 10.97 -15.22 3.74
C THR A 25 11.97 -15.77 2.74
N GLY A 26 11.88 -15.40 1.46
CA GLY A 26 12.66 -15.94 0.34
C GLY A 26 12.03 -17.14 -0.35
N GLU A 27 10.91 -17.68 0.17
CA GLU A 27 10.19 -18.78 -0.46
C GLU A 27 9.44 -18.29 -1.71
N LYS A 28 9.31 -19.15 -2.73
CA LYS A 28 8.47 -18.82 -3.89
C LYS A 28 7.00 -18.78 -3.45
N CYS A 29 6.26 -17.81 -3.96
CA CYS A 29 4.82 -17.75 -3.77
C CYS A 29 4.15 -19.01 -4.35
N THR A 30 3.01 -19.40 -3.80
CA THR A 30 2.21 -20.48 -4.36
C THR A 30 1.72 -20.13 -5.76
N ALA A 31 1.28 -21.15 -6.52
CA ALA A 31 0.71 -20.95 -7.85
C ALA A 31 -0.56 -20.08 -7.81
N GLU A 32 -1.34 -20.17 -6.73
CA GLU A 32 -2.54 -19.34 -6.52
C GLU A 32 -2.17 -17.88 -6.27
N GLN A 33 -1.23 -17.63 -5.37
CA GLN A 33 -0.74 -16.27 -5.08
C GLN A 33 -0.13 -15.59 -6.31
N SER A 34 0.61 -16.35 -7.13
CA SER A 34 1.32 -15.83 -8.31
C SER A 34 0.42 -15.64 -9.53
N LYS A 35 -0.88 -15.96 -9.44
CA LYS A 35 -1.78 -15.97 -10.59
C LYS A 35 -2.11 -14.54 -11.04
N GLY A 36 -1.73 -14.17 -12.26
CA GLY A 36 -2.10 -12.87 -12.83
C GLY A 36 -1.23 -12.52 -14.03
N ARG A 37 -1.70 -11.58 -14.85
CA ARG A 37 -0.97 -11.06 -16.01
C ARG A 37 -0.17 -9.80 -15.70
N ASN A 38 -0.49 -9.13 -14.60
CA ASN A 38 0.12 -7.88 -14.18
C ASN A 38 0.12 -7.78 -12.65
N LEU A 39 0.85 -6.79 -12.12
CA LEU A 39 1.03 -6.58 -10.68
C LEU A 39 -0.31 -6.43 -9.93
N SER A 40 -1.27 -5.69 -10.49
CA SER A 40 -2.58 -5.45 -9.87
C SER A 40 -3.36 -6.75 -9.70
N GLU A 41 -3.38 -7.62 -10.72
CA GLU A 41 -4.03 -8.93 -10.62
C GLU A 41 -3.38 -9.83 -9.55
N VAL A 42 -2.04 -9.83 -9.48
CA VAL A 42 -1.31 -10.60 -8.46
C VAL A 42 -1.60 -10.07 -7.06
N MET A 43 -1.63 -8.73 -6.89
CA MET A 43 -1.94 -8.09 -5.61
C MET A 43 -3.32 -8.52 -5.07
N LEU A 44 -4.33 -8.65 -5.93
CA LEU A 44 -5.67 -9.06 -5.50
C LEU A 44 -5.73 -10.47 -4.90
N ASN A 45 -4.76 -11.35 -5.19
CA ASN A 45 -4.67 -12.68 -4.57
C ASN A 45 -4.15 -12.61 -3.12
N PHE A 46 -3.50 -11.52 -2.72
CA PHE A 46 -3.02 -11.30 -1.35
C PHE A 46 -3.96 -10.40 -0.55
N ASP A 47 -4.52 -9.36 -1.18
CA ASP A 47 -5.55 -8.52 -0.56
C ASP A 47 -6.59 -8.05 -1.58
N LYS A 48 -7.80 -8.61 -1.48
CA LYS A 48 -8.94 -8.29 -2.33
C LYS A 48 -9.47 -6.86 -2.19
N TYR A 49 -9.06 -6.14 -1.14
CA TYR A 49 -9.47 -4.77 -0.86
C TYR A 49 -8.47 -3.74 -1.39
N GLU A 50 -7.46 -4.18 -2.16
CA GLU A 50 -6.44 -3.31 -2.76
C GLU A 50 -5.66 -2.48 -1.73
N ARG A 51 -5.45 -3.04 -0.53
CA ARG A 51 -4.73 -2.39 0.57
C ARG A 51 -3.24 -2.74 0.58
N MET A 52 -2.61 -2.63 -0.59
CA MET A 52 -1.16 -2.75 -0.75
C MET A 52 -0.58 -1.73 -1.73
N TYR A 53 0.67 -1.32 -1.52
CA TYR A 53 1.44 -0.46 -2.44
C TYR A 53 2.71 -1.17 -2.86
N PHE A 54 3.37 -0.67 -3.91
CA PHE A 54 4.65 -1.17 -4.35
C PHE A 54 5.71 -0.06 -4.34
N GLU A 55 6.95 -0.45 -4.10
CA GLU A 55 8.14 0.39 -4.23
C GLU A 55 9.24 -0.35 -4.99
N PHE A 56 10.21 0.40 -5.50
CA PHE A 56 11.36 -0.14 -6.23
C PHE A 56 12.61 -0.13 -5.37
N PRO A 57 13.36 -1.25 -5.27
CA PRO A 57 14.70 -1.23 -4.70
C PRO A 57 15.61 -0.33 -5.55
N LYS A 58 16.53 0.39 -4.91
CA LYS A 58 17.37 1.44 -5.55
C LYS A 58 18.10 1.01 -6.83
N LYS A 59 18.32 -0.29 -7.04
CA LYS A 59 19.18 -0.84 -8.10
C LYS A 59 18.54 -1.94 -8.94
N THR A 60 17.23 -2.15 -8.81
CA THR A 60 16.55 -3.25 -9.53
C THR A 60 15.26 -2.77 -10.18
N THR A 61 14.78 -3.53 -11.17
CA THR A 61 13.44 -3.36 -11.77
C THR A 61 12.39 -4.21 -11.07
N ASP A 62 12.71 -4.76 -9.90
CA ASP A 62 11.80 -5.59 -9.13
C ASP A 62 10.79 -4.72 -8.37
N PHE A 63 9.62 -5.29 -8.10
CA PHE A 63 8.58 -4.65 -7.31
C PHE A 63 8.54 -5.28 -5.94
N VAL A 64 8.71 -4.49 -4.88
CA VAL A 64 8.43 -4.96 -3.52
C VAL A 64 7.08 -4.40 -3.11
N VAL A 65 6.15 -5.30 -2.78
CA VAL A 65 4.79 -4.96 -2.40
C VAL A 65 4.66 -4.99 -0.88
N PHE A 66 3.98 -3.99 -0.33
CA PHE A 66 3.81 -3.75 1.09
C PHE A 66 2.33 -3.57 1.44
N LYS A 67 1.94 -3.94 2.66
CA LYS A 67 0.59 -3.65 3.19
C LYS A 67 0.44 -2.14 3.39
N SER A 68 -0.69 -1.52 3.00
CA SER A 68 -0.87 -0.07 3.14
C SER A 68 -0.70 0.38 4.58
N LEU A 69 -0.22 1.62 4.73
CA LEU A 69 -0.01 2.28 6.02
C LEU A 69 1.06 1.59 6.90
N SER A 70 1.80 0.63 6.36
CA SER A 70 2.83 -0.11 7.07
C SER A 70 4.09 -0.25 6.23
N LYS A 71 5.20 -0.63 6.86
CA LYS A 71 6.43 -1.07 6.16
C LYS A 71 6.51 -2.60 6.03
N ILE A 72 5.39 -3.30 6.21
CA ILE A 72 5.35 -4.76 6.24
C ILE A 72 5.33 -5.26 4.79
N PRO A 73 6.41 -5.93 4.33
CA PRO A 73 6.46 -6.49 2.98
C PRO A 73 5.49 -7.67 2.89
N VAL A 74 4.81 -7.79 1.76
CA VAL A 74 3.86 -8.87 1.46
C VAL A 74 4.49 -9.85 0.46
N PHE A 75 5.07 -9.34 -0.62
CA PHE A 75 5.79 -10.14 -1.60
C PHE A 75 6.74 -9.29 -2.45
N LEU A 76 7.67 -9.95 -3.13
CA LEU A 76 8.52 -9.39 -4.16
C LEU A 76 8.14 -10.00 -5.51
N LEU A 77 7.95 -9.18 -6.54
CA LEU A 77 7.73 -9.60 -7.91
C LEU A 77 8.99 -9.28 -8.73
N SER A 78 9.66 -10.31 -9.23
CA SER A 78 10.89 -10.17 -10.01
C SER A 78 10.70 -10.56 -11.46
N THR A 79 11.42 -9.86 -12.33
CA THR A 79 11.63 -10.27 -13.72
C THR A 79 12.74 -11.32 -13.87
N LYS A 80 13.50 -11.60 -12.80
CA LYS A 80 14.48 -12.68 -12.75
C LYS A 80 13.80 -14.00 -12.33
N ASN A 81 14.33 -15.09 -12.88
CA ASN A 81 13.75 -16.42 -12.68
C ASN A 81 14.08 -17.02 -11.32
N ASP A 82 15.27 -16.76 -10.76
CA ASP A 82 15.70 -17.35 -9.49
C ASP A 82 16.46 -16.33 -8.64
N TYR A 83 15.86 -15.98 -7.50
CA TYR A 83 16.55 -15.33 -6.40
C TYR A 83 16.81 -16.33 -5.28
N THR A 84 17.98 -16.20 -4.66
CA THR A 84 18.25 -16.79 -3.35
C THR A 84 17.46 -16.07 -2.27
N LYS A 85 17.30 -16.71 -1.11
CA LYS A 85 16.62 -16.11 0.04
C LYS A 85 17.29 -14.80 0.47
N GLU A 86 18.61 -14.78 0.45
CA GLU A 86 19.43 -13.63 0.83
C GLU A 86 19.22 -12.45 -0.13
N GLU A 87 19.07 -12.73 -1.44
CA GLU A 87 18.78 -11.68 -2.43
C GLU A 87 17.38 -11.10 -2.27
N VAL A 88 16.37 -11.94 -1.97
CA VAL A 88 15.02 -11.46 -1.68
C VAL A 88 15.03 -10.53 -0.47
N GLN A 89 15.65 -10.96 0.63
CA GLN A 89 15.74 -10.18 1.86
C GLN A 89 16.46 -8.85 1.63
N LYS A 90 17.60 -8.88 0.93
CA LYS A 90 18.34 -7.68 0.58
C LYS A 90 17.51 -6.69 -0.24
N ASN A 91 16.76 -7.16 -1.23
CA ASN A 91 15.91 -6.29 -2.05
C ASN A 91 14.79 -5.62 -1.23
N VAL A 92 14.23 -6.32 -0.24
CA VAL A 92 13.24 -5.76 0.69
C VAL A 92 13.87 -4.71 1.62
N GLU A 93 15.09 -4.96 2.11
CA GLU A 93 15.80 -4.07 3.03
C GLU A 93 16.37 -2.80 2.37
N GLU A 94 16.70 -2.85 1.08
CA GLU A 94 17.24 -1.70 0.33
C GLU A 94 16.19 -0.63 -0.03
N ILE A 95 14.93 -0.82 0.37
CA ILE A 95 13.85 0.14 0.16
C ILE A 95 14.01 1.34 1.10
N ASP A 96 14.15 2.52 0.50
CA ASP A 96 14.18 3.77 1.24
C ASP A 96 12.76 4.26 1.50
N PHE A 97 12.32 4.21 2.74
CA PHE A 97 10.99 4.64 3.11
C PHE A 97 10.97 6.14 3.36
N THR A 98 10.38 6.90 2.43
CA THR A 98 10.00 8.29 2.69
C THR A 98 8.53 8.36 3.06
N TYR A 99 8.21 8.93 4.23
CA TYR A 99 6.84 9.29 4.56
C TYR A 99 6.48 10.56 3.78
N TYR A 100 5.66 10.42 2.75
CA TYR A 100 5.14 11.56 1.99
C TYR A 100 3.61 11.49 1.94
N PHE A 101 2.96 12.61 2.28
CA PHE A 101 1.51 12.76 2.26
C PHE A 101 1.06 13.66 1.08
N GLY A 102 1.34 13.30 -0.17
CA GLY A 102 0.91 14.06 -1.37
C GLY A 102 0.57 13.24 -2.62
N GLN A 103 0.26 13.92 -3.72
CA GLN A 103 -0.34 13.38 -4.96
C GLN A 103 0.52 12.37 -5.78
N TYR A 104 1.64 11.91 -5.25
CA TYR A 104 2.57 11.00 -5.94
C TYR A 104 2.52 9.58 -5.35
N ASN A 105 2.54 8.59 -6.25
CA ASN A 105 2.43 7.15 -5.99
C ASN A 105 3.68 6.53 -5.33
N SER A 106 4.37 7.26 -4.44
CA SER A 106 5.47 6.71 -3.64
C SER A 106 5.43 7.21 -2.21
N GLY A 107 5.78 6.33 -1.28
CA GLY A 107 5.68 6.56 0.16
C GLY A 107 4.27 6.32 0.72
N LEU A 108 4.16 6.38 2.05
CA LEU A 108 2.99 5.99 2.84
C LEU A 108 1.71 6.85 2.65
N LYS A 109 1.59 7.60 1.54
CA LYS A 109 0.30 7.98 0.97
C LYS A 109 -0.12 6.99 -0.10
N MET A 110 -0.48 5.84 0.41
CA MET A 110 -1.30 4.93 -0.34
C MET A 110 -2.77 5.29 -0.04
N ASN A 111 -3.29 6.15 -0.91
CA ASN A 111 -4.67 6.60 -1.09
C ASN A 111 -5.63 6.38 0.11
N LEU A 112 -5.41 7.09 1.23
CA LEU A 112 -6.38 7.18 2.33
C LEU A 112 -7.76 7.59 1.80
N ASP A 113 -7.80 8.45 0.77
CA ASP A 113 -9.04 8.83 0.10
C ASP A 113 -9.72 7.59 -0.53
N LYS A 114 -9.00 6.72 -1.23
CA LYS A 114 -9.53 5.43 -1.73
C LYS A 114 -10.01 4.52 -0.61
N LEU A 115 -9.27 4.41 0.51
CA LEU A 115 -9.71 3.62 1.66
C LEU A 115 -11.04 4.13 2.25
N ILE A 116 -11.26 5.45 2.21
CA ILE A 116 -12.50 6.11 2.62
C ILE A 116 -13.60 5.89 1.57
N GLU A 117 -13.32 6.18 0.30
CA GLU A 117 -14.25 6.05 -0.83
C GLU A 117 -14.78 4.62 -0.98
N GLU A 118 -13.90 3.63 -0.85
CA GLU A 118 -14.24 2.21 -0.96
C GLU A 118 -14.67 1.58 0.37
N LYS A 119 -14.58 2.34 1.48
CA LYS A 119 -14.91 1.89 2.84
C LYS A 119 -14.11 0.66 3.29
N THR A 120 -12.84 0.59 2.91
CA THR A 120 -11.92 -0.52 3.22
C THR A 120 -10.95 -0.17 4.36
N GLY A 121 -10.86 1.10 4.75
CA GLY A 121 -10.06 1.58 5.88
C GLY A 121 -10.73 1.33 7.24
N THR A 122 -10.83 0.07 7.67
CA THR A 122 -11.36 -0.24 9.02
C THR A 122 -10.36 0.15 10.12
N ASP A 123 -10.85 0.42 11.32
CA ASP A 123 -10.00 0.63 12.51
C ASP A 123 -9.02 -0.52 12.80
N ILE A 124 -9.46 -1.77 12.65
CA ILE A 124 -8.62 -2.97 12.81
C ILE A 124 -7.49 -2.93 11.77
N PHE A 125 -7.83 -2.74 10.49
CA PHE A 125 -6.82 -2.62 9.43
C PHE A 125 -5.78 -1.53 9.73
N VAL A 126 -6.24 -0.35 10.16
CA VAL A 126 -5.36 0.78 10.46
C VAL A 126 -4.44 0.46 11.64
N THR A 127 -4.98 -0.07 12.74
CA THR A 127 -4.20 -0.43 13.93
C THR A 127 -3.22 -1.57 13.66
N ASP A 128 -3.61 -2.55 12.84
CA ASP A 128 -2.72 -3.63 12.38
C ASP A 128 -1.62 -3.15 11.42
N SER A 129 -1.75 -1.96 10.84
CA SER A 129 -0.77 -1.40 9.89
C SER A 129 0.14 -0.35 10.53
N MET A 130 -0.42 0.49 11.40
CA MET A 130 0.23 1.67 11.96
C MET A 130 0.62 1.52 13.43
N ASP A 131 0.41 0.33 14.01
CA ASP A 131 0.51 0.03 15.44
C ASP A 131 -0.58 0.78 16.27
N SER A 132 -0.39 0.85 17.59
CA SER A 132 -1.32 1.55 18.47
C SER A 132 -1.22 3.07 18.30
N PRO A 133 -2.35 3.81 18.28
CA PRO A 133 -2.34 5.26 18.23
C PRO A 133 -1.80 5.86 19.54
N ASN A 134 -1.25 7.07 19.45
CA ASN A 134 -0.84 7.86 20.60
C ASN A 134 -2.04 8.31 21.44
N GLU A 135 -3.18 8.55 20.80
CA GLU A 135 -4.42 8.97 21.43
C GLU A 135 -5.61 8.38 20.69
N SER A 136 -6.65 7.96 21.41
CA SER A 136 -7.93 7.56 20.83
C SER A 136 -9.07 8.09 21.70
N LYS A 137 -10.02 8.81 21.09
CA LYS A 137 -11.14 9.41 21.82
C LYS A 137 -12.44 9.32 21.03
N GLU A 138 -13.50 8.97 21.74
CA GLU A 138 -14.86 8.96 21.22
C GLU A 138 -15.56 10.30 21.47
N MET A 139 -16.39 10.68 20.52
CA MET A 139 -17.16 11.92 20.50
C MET A 139 -18.56 11.64 19.99
N ASN A 140 -19.55 12.34 20.53
CA ASN A 140 -20.91 12.33 20.01
C ASN A 140 -21.19 13.69 19.35
N ILE A 141 -21.36 13.70 18.03
CA ILE A 141 -21.66 14.91 17.26
C ILE A 141 -23.01 14.72 16.59
N LYS A 142 -24.01 15.53 16.97
CA LYS A 142 -25.38 15.48 16.40
C LYS A 142 -25.99 14.06 16.40
N GLY A 143 -25.76 13.31 17.47
CA GLY A 143 -26.26 11.92 17.62
C GLY A 143 -25.44 10.85 16.91
N LYS A 144 -24.37 11.21 16.18
CA LYS A 144 -23.43 10.27 15.58
C LYS A 144 -22.24 10.04 16.50
N LYS A 145 -21.86 8.78 16.68
CA LYS A 145 -20.63 8.37 17.37
C LYS A 145 -19.46 8.47 16.39
N LEU A 146 -18.52 9.35 16.68
CA LEU A 146 -17.26 9.47 15.97
C LEU A 146 -16.12 9.13 16.91
N ARG A 147 -15.08 8.50 16.41
CA ARG A 147 -13.84 8.26 17.13
C ARG A 147 -12.68 8.79 16.32
N TYR A 148 -11.76 9.51 16.94
CA TYR A 148 -10.48 9.82 16.29
C TYR A 148 -9.34 9.02 16.90
N MET A 149 -8.33 8.73 16.08
CA MET A 149 -7.05 8.15 16.47
C MET A 149 -5.92 9.05 16.00
N THR A 150 -5.03 9.45 16.91
CA THR A 150 -3.86 10.29 16.62
C THR A 150 -2.61 9.41 16.51
N TYR A 151 -1.91 9.51 15.39
CA TYR A 151 -0.63 8.86 15.14
C TYR A 151 0.47 9.92 14.95
N SER A 152 1.00 10.43 16.07
CA SER A 152 1.99 11.51 16.10
C SER A 152 3.29 11.16 15.36
N LYS A 153 3.73 9.90 15.44
CA LYS A 153 4.91 9.40 14.68
C LYS A 153 4.77 9.63 13.17
N TYR A 154 3.54 9.64 12.68
CA TYR A 154 3.22 9.80 11.28
C TYR A 154 2.60 11.17 10.95
N GLY A 155 2.45 12.07 11.94
CA GLY A 155 1.83 13.37 11.74
C GLY A 155 0.38 13.28 11.23
N LEU A 156 -0.38 12.28 11.70
CA LEU A 156 -1.74 12.01 11.23
C LEU A 156 -2.75 11.92 12.36
N LYS A 157 -3.96 12.43 12.11
CA LYS A 157 -5.17 12.11 12.87
C LYS A 157 -6.20 11.50 11.93
N LEU A 158 -6.78 10.37 12.31
CA LEU A 158 -7.74 9.62 11.52
C LEU A 158 -9.10 9.59 12.22
N TRP A 159 -10.19 9.79 11.47
CA TRP A 159 -11.55 9.85 11.96
C TRP A 159 -12.36 8.64 11.52
N PHE A 160 -13.09 8.02 12.45
CA PHE A 160 -13.87 6.82 12.22
C PHE A 160 -15.33 7.02 12.63
N GLU A 161 -16.24 6.52 11.79
CA GLU A 161 -17.67 6.35 12.08
C GLU A 161 -17.98 4.84 11.95
N ASP A 162 -18.57 4.23 12.98
CA ASP A 162 -18.87 2.79 13.02
C ASP A 162 -17.69 1.90 12.58
N SER A 163 -16.49 2.18 13.11
CA SER A 163 -15.23 1.48 12.80
C SER A 163 -14.71 1.63 11.36
N ILE A 164 -15.33 2.49 10.53
CA ILE A 164 -14.88 2.80 9.16
C ILE A 164 -14.23 4.17 9.13
N LEU A 165 -13.07 4.28 8.47
CA LEU A 165 -12.38 5.54 8.23
C LEU A 165 -13.24 6.46 7.35
N VAL A 166 -13.50 7.67 7.84
CA VAL A 166 -14.32 8.68 7.16
C VAL A 166 -13.58 9.99 6.89
N GLY A 167 -12.37 10.15 7.43
CA GLY A 167 -11.57 11.35 7.20
C GLY A 167 -10.21 11.31 7.88
N TYR A 168 -9.36 12.26 7.56
CA TYR A 168 -8.05 12.44 8.17
C TYR A 168 -7.63 13.92 8.19
N GLU A 169 -6.67 14.23 9.06
CA GLU A 169 -6.04 15.53 9.23
C GLU A 169 -4.53 15.32 9.37
N GLN A 170 -3.73 16.16 8.70
CA GLN A 170 -2.28 16.20 8.85
C GLN A 170 -1.91 17.17 9.99
N LEU A 171 -1.05 16.73 10.91
CA LEU A 171 -0.65 17.44 12.12
C LEU A 171 0.63 18.28 11.92
#